data_AF-A0A4S2GRW1-F1
#
_entry.id   AF-A0A4S2GRW1-F1
#
_cell.length_a   1.000
_cell.length_b   1.000
_cell.length_c   1.000
_cell.angle_alpha   90.00
_cell.angle_beta   90.00
_cell.angle_gamma   90.00
#
_symmetry.space_group_name_H-M   'P 1'
#
loop_
_entity.id
_entity.type
_entity.pdbx_description
1 polymer ?
#
loop_
_entity_poly.entity_id
_entity_poly.type
_entity_poly.pdbx_seq_one_letter_code
_entity_poly.pdbx_strand_id
1 'polypeptide(L)'
;MNARIAELHSKVFSTPRNSPEREQAINSLSDSEREAVFNLEKDYMLGRITRQDIAEMKQEGNETMTYAQYKKIMDNDCKGQLRELSQFAKENRELYRQYSDRYGKEREAERKSRFTESTFKNKPFSIR
;
A
#
# COMPACT_ATOMS: atom_id res chain seq x y z
N MET A 1 -5.32 12.71 6.76
CA MET A 1 -6.13 13.12 7.92
C MET A 1 -5.34 13.01 9.23
N ASN A 2 -4.59 11.91 9.45
CA ASN A 2 -3.84 11.65 10.68
C ASN A 2 -2.69 12.65 10.96
N ALA A 3 -1.98 13.12 9.93
CA ALA A 3 -0.86 14.04 10.11
C ALA A 3 -1.26 15.41 10.63
N ARG A 4 -2.38 15.97 10.15
CA ARG A 4 -2.91 17.24 10.66
C ARG A 4 -3.24 17.13 12.15
N ILE A 5 -3.85 16.02 12.57
CA ILE A 5 -4.16 15.77 14.00
C ILE A 5 -2.87 15.62 14.82
N ALA A 6 -1.86 14.92 14.32
CA ALA A 6 -0.56 14.80 14.99
C ALA A 6 0.19 16.14 15.11
N GLU A 7 0.09 17.02 14.10
CA GLU A 7 0.62 18.38 14.18
C GLU A 7 -0.09 19.23 15.23
N LEU A 8 -1.42 19.17 15.27
CA LEU A 8 -2.22 19.89 16.25
C LEU A 8 -1.96 19.37 17.67
N HIS A 9 -1.83 18.05 17.82
CA HIS A 9 -1.42 17.43 19.08
C HIS A 9 -0.06 17.95 19.53
N SER A 10 0.94 17.95 18.65
CA SER A 10 2.26 18.51 18.96
C SER A 10 2.18 19.97 19.40
N LYS A 11 1.35 20.81 18.77
CA LYS A 11 1.18 22.23 19.15
C LYS A 11 0.51 22.41 20.52
N VAL A 12 -0.51 21.61 20.84
CA VAL A 12 -1.27 21.70 22.09
C VAL A 12 -0.51 21.10 23.27
N PHE A 13 0.22 20.01 23.06
CA PHE A 13 0.89 19.26 24.12
C PHE A 13 2.37 19.59 24.28
N SER A 14 2.98 20.37 23.37
CA SER A 14 4.31 20.97 23.59
C SER A 14 4.29 22.13 24.59
N THR A 15 3.14 22.79 24.77
CA THR A 15 2.99 23.94 25.66
C THR A 15 2.56 23.49 27.07
N PRO A 16 3.03 24.18 28.14
CA PRO A 16 2.66 23.88 29.51
C PRO A 16 1.13 23.91 29.74
N ARG A 17 0.64 23.05 30.62
CA ARG A 17 -0.81 22.83 30.85
C ARG A 17 -1.61 24.10 31.18
N ASN A 18 -1.02 25.02 31.94
CA ASN A 18 -1.69 26.24 32.43
C ASN A 18 -1.19 27.50 31.70
N SER A 19 -0.72 27.35 30.47
CA SER A 19 -0.21 28.45 29.68
C SER A 19 -1.33 29.08 28.83
N PRO A 20 -1.39 30.41 28.71
CA PRO A 20 -2.38 31.07 27.85
C PRO A 20 -2.22 30.66 26.39
N GLU A 21 -1.01 30.31 25.93
CA GLU A 21 -0.78 29.81 24.57
C GLU A 21 -1.51 28.48 24.32
N ARG A 22 -1.58 27.61 25.34
CA ARG A 22 -2.28 26.33 25.23
C ARG A 22 -3.79 26.49 25.15
N GLU A 23 -4.36 27.39 25.95
CA GLU A 23 -5.80 27.69 25.90
C GLU A 23 -6.18 28.27 24.55
N GLN A 24 -5.37 29.19 24.01
CA GLN A 24 -5.57 29.72 22.66
C GLN A 24 -5.47 28.63 21.59
N ALA A 25 -4.47 27.75 21.69
CA ALA A 25 -4.33 26.63 20.75
C ALA A 25 -5.56 25.71 20.77
N ILE A 26 -6.09 25.39 21.94
CA ILE A 26 -7.31 24.57 22.09
C ILE A 26 -8.53 25.30 21.53
N ASN A 27 -8.68 26.59 21.80
CA ASN A 27 -9.83 27.40 21.36
C ASN A 27 -9.82 27.69 19.84
N SER A 28 -8.65 27.56 19.19
CA SER A 28 -8.52 27.69 17.73
C SER A 28 -8.95 26.44 16.95
N LEU A 29 -9.13 25.30 17.62
CA LEU A 29 -9.52 24.04 17.00
C LEU A 29 -11.03 23.99 16.79
N SER A 30 -11.46 23.31 15.73
CA SER A 30 -12.86 22.86 15.63
C SER A 30 -13.16 21.76 16.67
N ASP A 31 -14.43 21.57 17.02
CA ASP A 31 -14.84 20.56 18.01
C ASP A 31 -14.36 19.15 17.65
N SER A 32 -14.40 18.80 16.37
CA SER A 32 -13.95 17.50 15.86
C SER A 32 -12.42 17.35 15.92
N GLU A 33 -11.66 18.39 15.58
CA GLU A 33 -10.20 18.38 15.74
C GLU A 33 -9.79 18.30 17.20
N ARG A 34 -10.51 19.01 18.07
CA ARG A 34 -10.28 18.98 19.51
C ARG A 34 -10.47 17.56 20.05
N GLU A 35 -11.59 16.93 19.72
CA GLU A 35 -11.87 15.55 20.14
C GLU A 35 -10.79 14.57 19.64
N ALA A 36 -10.40 14.65 18.37
CA ALA A 36 -9.37 13.80 17.79
C ALA A 36 -7.99 13.98 18.48
N VAL A 37 -7.60 15.23 18.76
CA VAL A 37 -6.33 15.55 19.46
C VAL A 37 -6.33 15.00 20.88
N PHE A 38 -7.44 15.10 21.61
CA PHE A 38 -7.55 14.55 22.97
C PHE A 38 -7.62 13.01 22.99
N ASN A 39 -8.29 12.39 22.02
CA ASN A 39 -8.29 10.93 21.88
C ASN A 39 -6.89 10.39 21.59
N LEU A 40 -6.12 11.07 20.74
CA LEU A 40 -4.72 10.72 20.47
C LEU A 40 -3.86 10.81 21.74
N GLU A 41 -4.01 11.88 22.54
CA GLU A 41 -3.33 11.98 23.84
C GLU A 41 -3.76 10.88 24.80
N LYS A 42 -5.05 10.53 24.82
CA LYS A 42 -5.57 9.46 25.68
C LYS A 42 -4.94 8.11 25.32
N ASP A 43 -4.84 7.77 24.03
CA ASP A 43 -4.20 6.54 23.60
C ASP A 43 -2.70 6.52 23.93
N TYR A 44 -2.03 7.68 23.84
CA TYR A 44 -0.64 7.83 24.29
C TYR A 44 -0.49 7.59 25.79
N MET A 45 -1.35 8.20 26.61
CA MET A 45 -1.34 8.05 28.07
C MET A 45 -1.70 6.63 28.51
N LEU A 46 -2.50 5.91 27.72
CA LEU A 46 -2.81 4.49 27.93
C LEU A 46 -1.72 3.54 27.42
N GLY A 47 -0.64 4.07 26.82
CA GLY A 47 0.46 3.27 26.27
C GLY A 47 0.08 2.44 25.04
N ARG A 48 -1.05 2.76 24.39
CA ARG A 48 -1.49 2.09 23.16
C ARG A 48 -0.70 2.54 21.94
N ILE A 49 -0.20 3.78 22.01
CA ILE A 49 0.68 4.39 21.01
C ILE A 49 1.85 5.05 21.72
N THR A 50 2.97 5.16 21.03
CA THR A 50 4.20 5.77 21.51
C THR A 50 4.37 7.18 20.96
N ARG A 51 5.29 7.97 21.54
CA ARG A 51 5.68 9.28 20.97
C ARG A 51 6.25 9.16 19.56
N GLN A 52 6.91 8.03 19.28
CA GLN A 52 7.45 7.77 17.96
C GLN A 52 6.31 7.57 16.96
N ASP A 53 5.26 6.82 17.32
CA ASP A 53 4.07 6.65 16.47
C ASP A 53 3.40 7.99 16.15
N ILE A 54 3.30 8.91 17.11
CA ILE A 54 2.76 10.27 16.86
C ILE A 54 3.67 11.07 15.91
N ALA A 55 4.99 10.95 16.06
CA ALA A 55 5.94 11.60 15.16
C ALA A 55 5.90 11.01 13.74
N GLU A 56 5.70 9.70 13.61
CA GLU A 56 5.51 9.01 12.34
C GLU A 56 4.17 9.41 11.69
N MET A 57 3.07 9.52 12.44
CA MET A 57 1.80 10.05 11.94
C MET A 57 1.93 11.48 11.42
N LYS A 58 2.75 12.32 12.07
CA LYS A 58 3.08 13.68 11.60
C LYS A 58 3.85 13.65 10.28
N GLN A 59 4.71 12.64 10.06
CA GLN A 59 5.47 12.48 8.81
C GLN A 59 4.65 11.86 7.68
N GLU A 60 3.72 10.94 7.96
CA GLU A 60 2.88 10.27 6.95
C GLU A 60 1.92 11.21 6.19
N GLY A 61 1.75 12.45 6.66
CA GLY A 61 1.05 13.50 5.90
C GLY A 61 1.87 14.10 4.77
N ASN A 62 3.17 13.85 4.78
CA ASN A 62 4.13 14.26 3.76
C ASN A 62 4.49 13.01 2.97
N GLU A 63 3.67 12.71 1.96
CA GLU A 63 3.83 11.63 1.00
C GLU A 63 5.30 11.34 0.63
N THR A 64 5.89 10.30 1.22
CA THR A 64 6.91 9.44 0.59
C THR A 64 7.15 8.24 1.49
N MET A 65 6.62 7.09 1.06
CA MET A 65 6.97 5.79 1.61
C MET A 65 8.49 5.69 1.76
N THR A 66 8.98 5.46 2.98
CA THR A 66 10.42 5.41 3.22
C THR A 66 11.03 4.25 2.42
N TYR A 67 12.29 4.39 1.98
CA TYR A 67 12.97 3.34 1.21
C TYR A 67 12.96 1.97 1.94
N ALA A 68 13.00 1.98 3.28
CA ALA A 68 12.89 0.78 4.09
C ALA A 68 11.49 0.15 4.04
N GLN A 69 10.42 0.96 4.08
CA GLN A 69 9.05 0.49 3.91
C GLN A 69 8.80 -0.02 2.48
N TYR A 70 9.28 0.69 1.46
CA TYR A 70 9.24 0.24 0.06
C TYR A 70 9.95 -1.10 -0.10
N LYS A 71 11.15 -1.25 0.48
CA LYS A 71 11.91 -2.50 0.41
C LYS A 71 11.19 -3.65 1.11
N LYS A 72 10.59 -3.44 2.29
CA LYS A 72 9.77 -4.45 2.98
C LYS A 72 8.54 -4.88 2.18
N ILE A 73 7.87 -3.94 1.50
CA ILE A 73 6.71 -4.24 0.64
C ILE A 73 7.14 -4.95 -0.65
N MET A 74 8.28 -4.57 -1.23
CA MET A 74 8.82 -5.21 -2.44
C MET A 74 9.48 -6.56 -2.19
N ASP A 75 9.96 -6.80 -0.97
CA ASP A 75 10.47 -8.11 -0.53
C ASP A 75 9.35 -9.07 -0.12
N ASN A 76 8.09 -8.61 -0.09
CA ASN A 76 6.93 -9.44 0.25
C ASN A 76 6.59 -10.43 -0.88
N ASP A 77 6.33 -11.68 -0.47
CA ASP A 77 5.87 -12.92 -1.13
C ASP A 77 6.18 -13.15 -2.61
N CYS A 78 5.80 -12.25 -3.53
CA CYS A 78 5.99 -12.44 -4.97
C CYS A 78 7.46 -12.59 -5.38
N LYS A 79 8.39 -11.83 -4.77
CA LYS A 79 9.84 -11.98 -5.08
C LYS A 79 10.48 -13.18 -4.40
N GLY A 80 10.00 -13.56 -3.20
CA GLY A 80 10.42 -14.79 -2.52
C GLY A 80 10.04 -16.01 -3.35
N GLN A 81 8.78 -16.10 -3.77
CA GLN A 81 8.27 -17.15 -4.65
C GLN A 81 9.01 -17.20 -5.99
N LEU A 82 9.30 -16.04 -6.61
CA LEU A 82 10.07 -16.00 -7.86
C LEU A 82 11.52 -16.45 -7.67
N ARG A 83 12.14 -16.18 -6.51
CA ARG A 83 13.48 -16.69 -6.17
C ARG A 83 13.46 -18.19 -5.95
N GLU A 84 12.46 -18.72 -5.25
CA GLU A 84 12.27 -20.17 -5.07
C GLU A 84 12.03 -20.88 -6.39
N LEU A 85 11.16 -20.34 -7.26
CA LEU A 85 10.93 -20.85 -8.62
C LEU A 85 12.20 -20.80 -9.48
N SER A 86 13.01 -19.75 -9.33
CA SER A 86 14.30 -19.62 -10.04
C SER A 86 15.33 -20.63 -9.54
N GLN A 87 15.39 -20.89 -8.23
CA GLN A 87 16.25 -21.93 -7.65
C GLN A 87 15.78 -23.32 -8.07
N PHE A 88 14.49 -23.60 -8.00
CA PHE A 88 13.88 -24.84 -8.51
C PHE A 88 14.19 -25.05 -10.00
N ALA A 89 14.08 -24.01 -10.84
CA ALA A 89 14.42 -24.07 -12.26
C ALA A 89 15.93 -24.29 -12.51
N LYS A 90 16.80 -23.79 -11.63
CA LYS A 90 18.25 -23.98 -11.70
C LYS A 90 18.66 -25.40 -11.31
N GLU A 91 18.04 -25.95 -10.28
CA GLU A 91 18.30 -27.31 -9.77
C GLU A 91 17.64 -28.39 -10.64
N ASN A 92 16.46 -28.13 -11.21
CA ASN A 92 15.68 -29.07 -12.02
C ASN A 92 15.46 -28.57 -13.45
N ARG A 93 16.58 -28.31 -14.15
CA ARG A 93 16.62 -27.66 -15.46
C ARG A 93 15.84 -28.40 -16.57
N GLU A 94 15.71 -29.72 -16.47
CA GLU A 94 14.94 -30.53 -17.43
C GLU A 94 13.44 -30.46 -17.17
N LEU A 95 13.03 -30.54 -15.89
CA LEU A 95 11.65 -30.42 -15.48
C LEU A 95 11.08 -29.03 -15.82
N TYR A 96 11.89 -27.99 -15.60
CA TYR A 96 11.53 -26.61 -15.96
C TYR A 96 11.42 -26.42 -17.47
N ARG A 97 12.30 -27.02 -18.28
CA ARG A 97 12.19 -26.99 -19.75
C ARG A 97 10.88 -27.64 -20.23
N GLN A 98 10.55 -28.82 -19.72
CA GLN A 98 9.30 -29.51 -20.09
C GLN A 98 8.04 -28.74 -19.66
N TYR A 99 8.08 -28.06 -18.51
CA TYR A 99 7.00 -27.18 -18.08
C TYR A 99 6.87 -25.94 -19.00
N SER A 100 8.00 -25.27 -19.28
CA SER A 100 8.04 -24.08 -20.14
C SER A 100 7.56 -24.37 -21.56
N ASP A 101 7.98 -25.49 -22.14
CA ASP A 101 7.55 -25.92 -23.48
C ASP A 101 6.05 -26.21 -23.55
N ARG A 102 5.48 -26.83 -22.50
CA ARG A 102 4.02 -27.07 -22.41
C ARG A 102 3.25 -25.76 -22.29
N TYR A 103 3.67 -24.88 -21.39
CA TYR A 103 3.01 -23.61 -21.16
C TYR A 103 3.05 -22.69 -22.40
N GLY A 104 4.18 -22.70 -23.14
CA GLY A 104 4.30 -21.99 -24.41
C GLY A 104 3.31 -22.48 -25.47
N LYS A 105 3.17 -23.80 -25.61
CA LYS A 105 2.22 -24.42 -26.56
C LYS A 105 0.77 -24.12 -26.21
N GLU A 106 0.40 -24.15 -24.92
CA GLU A 106 -0.96 -23.82 -24.47
C GLU A 106 -1.32 -22.36 -24.75
N ARG A 107 -0.43 -21.41 -24.45
CA ARG A 107 -0.65 -19.98 -24.77
C ARG A 107 -0.75 -19.72 -26.26
N GLU A 108 0.06 -20.42 -27.06
CA GLU A 108 0.01 -20.28 -28.51
C GLU A 108 -1.30 -20.86 -29.09
N ALA A 109 -1.78 -21.98 -28.54
CA ALA A 109 -3.06 -22.57 -28.91
C ALA A 109 -4.24 -21.68 -28.52
N GLU A 110 -4.24 -21.09 -27.33
CA GLU A 110 -5.26 -20.12 -26.89
C GLU A 110 -5.27 -18.87 -27.78
N ARG A 111 -4.08 -18.33 -28.10
CA ARG A 111 -3.95 -17.19 -29.01
C ARG A 111 -4.46 -17.52 -30.42
N LYS A 112 -4.17 -18.71 -30.93
CA LYS A 112 -4.65 -19.20 -32.23
C LYS A 112 -6.17 -19.42 -32.22
N SER A 113 -6.74 -19.94 -31.13
CA SER A 113 -8.19 -20.10 -30.94
C SER A 113 -8.95 -18.77 -31.02
N ARG A 114 -8.49 -17.75 -30.27
CA ARG A 114 -9.07 -16.39 -30.32
C ARG A 114 -8.98 -15.75 -31.72
N PHE A 115 -7.92 -16.05 -32.47
CA PHE A 115 -7.74 -15.55 -33.83
C PHE A 115 -8.70 -16.22 -34.83
N THR A 116 -8.96 -17.52 -34.69
CA THR A 116 -9.93 -18.25 -35.53
C THR A 116 -11.39 -17.96 -35.22
N GLU A 117 -11.70 -17.50 -34.01
CA GLU A 117 -13.06 -17.12 -33.60
C GLU A 117 -13.54 -15.81 -34.28
N SER A 118 -12.59 -14.94 -34.67
CA SER A 118 -12.85 -13.69 -35.40
C SER A 118 -13.23 -13.90 -36.88
N THR A 119 -12.73 -14.96 -37.52
CA THR A 119 -12.88 -15.15 -38.98
C THR A 119 -14.28 -15.57 -39.45
N PHE A 120 -15.18 -16.00 -38.54
CA PHE A 120 -16.55 -16.37 -38.90
C PHE A 120 -17.56 -15.22 -38.89
N LYS A 121 -17.21 -14.04 -38.36
CA LYS A 121 -18.18 -12.95 -38.15
C LYS A 121 -18.20 -11.86 -39.24
N ASN A 122 -17.32 -11.94 -40.24
CA ASN A 122 -17.25 -10.97 -41.34
C ASN A 122 -17.61 -11.61 -42.70
N LYS A 123 -18.77 -12.27 -42.79
CA LYS A 123 -19.40 -12.48 -44.10
C LYS A 123 -20.21 -11.23 -44.44
N PRO A 124 -19.96 -10.54 -45.57
CA PRO A 124 -20.79 -9.40 -45.94
C PRO A 124 -22.22 -9.91 -46.19
N PHE A 125 -23.19 -9.25 -45.55
CA PHE A 125 -24.61 -9.58 -45.68
C PHE A 125 -25.05 -9.29 -47.11
N SER A 126 -25.32 -10.33 -47.92
CA SER A 126 -25.89 -10.16 -49.27
C SER A 126 -27.42 -10.20 -49.17
N ILE A 127 -28.07 -9.06 -49.36
CA ILE A 127 -29.52 -9.00 -49.59
C ILE A 127 -29.74 -9.18 -51.10
N ARG A 128 -30.57 -10.17 -51.46
CA ARG A 128 -31.05 -10.41 -52.82
C ARG A 128 -32.44 -9.81 -52.97
#